data_AF-A0A7C4X2X2-F1
#
_entry.id   AF-A0A7C4X2X2-F1
#
_cell.length_a   1.000
_cell.length_b   1.000
_cell.length_c   1.000
_cell.angle_alpha   90.00
_cell.angle_beta   90.00
_cell.angle_gamma   90.00
#
_symmetry.space_group_name_H-M   'P 1'
#
loop_
_entity.id
_entity.type
_entity.pdbx_description
1 polymer ?
#
loop_
_entity_poly.entity_id
_entity_poly.type
_entity_poly.pdbx_seq_one_letter_code
_entity_poly.pdbx_strand_id
1 'polypeptide(L)'
;MDQLDEKWRDLIKAYAGSLATRRDFLKRCGMVGLAYGLAGTVPGLWTGGCGSEIETPRDLPESFTSYETTPTAAHRVLAERHSSVLLLGPPESQDLLALVTHLYTRQSAELAAQFQNKIYATLSELVRVTGKSPDEIRQILRPVVSERHVVLEFDKIFGGMAGYTWVDDLRRIVLDWYGLLRLVAQPVLGIRLPENPEEIFDSTTYFLSPIIPPMFEANFMSGLLSPWHERYATLFGRIFESGYLRSYIRDHGELTLLRTLPVQESLEGQLEIVDADRLSDLLDQVGDVVLLACQCATAKHLRGEPCKMKSKHPGNRPCIIAGPVAKTLIELGWAEPASKEEVLRIRAATADEGAIHITFNVASKDCFYVCACCSCCCQLLQMIRDFQCPNLMAPPPLLPQLSVQNCVFCRACQKVCQTEAHVFSDGLHTLDVSRCVGCGQCLRACSKRNAPEAERPLSWKENRAFRPPLGMNLFLPQIAARLSGILARVRESRGDTSFIK
;
A
#
# COMPACT_ATOMS: atom_id res chain seq x y z
N MET A 1 -4.39 35.34 -2.04
CA MET A 1 -3.28 36.05 -1.38
C MET A 1 -3.77 37.33 -0.72
N ASP A 2 -4.54 38.16 -1.42
CA ASP A 2 -4.92 39.49 -0.91
C ASP A 2 -6.01 39.51 0.17
N GLN A 3 -6.69 38.38 0.38
CA GLN A 3 -7.68 38.18 1.45
C GLN A 3 -7.12 37.52 2.72
N LEU A 4 -5.82 37.20 2.75
CA LEU A 4 -5.19 36.57 3.91
C LEU A 4 -4.63 37.65 4.84
N ASP A 5 -4.83 37.48 6.15
CA ASP A 5 -4.17 38.29 7.18
C ASP A 5 -2.64 38.28 6.96
N GLU A 6 -2.01 39.42 7.25
CA GLU A 6 -0.59 39.71 7.04
C GLU A 6 0.31 38.62 7.63
N LYS A 7 -0.07 38.09 8.81
CA LYS A 7 0.61 36.98 9.47
C LYS A 7 0.64 35.68 8.63
N TRP A 8 -0.43 35.40 7.88
CA TRP A 8 -0.50 34.22 7.00
C TRP A 8 0.25 34.43 5.68
N ARG A 9 0.26 35.66 5.15
CA ARG A 9 1.06 36.00 3.97
C ARG A 9 2.56 35.86 4.24
N ASP A 10 3.02 36.26 5.41
CA ASP A 10 4.43 36.15 5.77
C ASP A 10 4.86 34.71 6.05
N LEU A 11 3.99 33.90 6.67
CA LEU A 11 4.22 32.47 6.84
C LEU A 11 4.34 31.74 5.49
N ILE A 12 3.46 32.06 4.54
CA ILE A 12 3.46 31.48 3.19
C ILE A 12 4.69 31.93 2.39
N LYS A 13 5.11 33.20 2.50
CA LYS A 13 6.33 33.72 1.86
C LYS A 13 7.60 33.09 2.42
N ALA A 14 7.69 32.92 3.74
CA ALA A 14 8.79 32.21 4.40
C ALA A 14 8.84 30.74 3.96
N TYR A 15 7.67 30.09 3.84
CA TYR A 15 7.55 28.72 3.35
C TYR A 15 7.97 28.58 1.87
N ALA A 16 7.55 29.52 1.02
CA ALA A 16 7.90 29.57 -0.41
C ALA A 16 9.40 29.82 -0.66
N GLY A 17 10.04 30.68 0.13
CA GLY A 17 11.48 30.93 0.06
C GLY A 17 12.31 29.69 0.41
N SER A 18 11.82 28.86 1.35
CA SER A 18 12.49 27.60 1.72
C SER A 18 12.37 26.51 0.65
N LEU A 19 11.36 26.56 -0.22
CA LEU A 19 11.12 25.56 -1.26
C LEU A 19 12.11 25.64 -2.44
N ALA A 20 12.65 26.83 -2.71
CA ALA A 20 13.59 27.05 -3.83
C ALA A 20 14.97 26.42 -3.57
N THR A 21 15.49 26.53 -2.36
CA THR A 21 16.75 25.89 -1.92
C THR A 21 16.61 24.39 -1.68
N ARG A 22 15.39 23.89 -1.41
CA ARG A 22 15.11 22.46 -1.22
C ARG A 22 15.09 21.66 -2.53
N ARG A 23 14.90 22.30 -3.70
CA ARG A 23 14.63 21.60 -4.97
C ARG A 23 15.76 20.68 -5.48
N ASP A 24 17.02 20.99 -5.19
CA ASP A 24 18.18 20.13 -5.54
C ASP A 24 18.59 19.16 -4.43
N PHE A 25 18.21 19.44 -3.18
CA PHE A 25 18.42 18.59 -2.00
C PHE A 25 17.39 17.46 -1.90
N LEU A 26 16.14 17.71 -2.33
CA LEU A 26 15.00 16.79 -2.31
C LEU A 26 15.09 15.62 -3.31
N LYS A 27 16.13 15.55 -4.14
CA LYS A 27 16.32 14.50 -5.15
C LYS A 27 16.83 13.16 -4.58
N ARG A 28 17.18 13.06 -3.29
CA ARG A 28 18.06 11.99 -2.79
C ARG A 28 17.50 11.05 -1.71
N CYS A 29 16.31 11.25 -1.15
CA CYS A 29 15.94 10.48 0.05
C CYS A 29 14.43 10.29 0.24
N GLY A 30 14.01 9.06 0.58
CA GLY A 30 12.94 8.99 1.59
C GLY A 30 12.19 7.69 1.91
N MET A 31 12.59 6.47 1.51
CA MET A 31 11.67 5.31 1.63
C MET A 31 12.11 4.22 2.61
N VAL A 32 13.05 4.49 3.51
CA VAL A 32 13.51 3.47 4.48
C VAL A 32 12.38 3.14 5.48
N GLY A 33 11.46 4.09 5.73
CA GLY A 33 10.35 4.19 6.74
C GLY A 33 9.51 2.96 7.03
N LEU A 34 8.85 2.51 5.99
CA LEU A 34 7.80 1.52 6.18
C LEU A 34 8.38 0.10 6.37
N ALA A 35 9.64 -0.09 5.98
CA ALA A 35 10.29 -1.40 5.95
C ALA A 35 10.90 -1.83 7.27
N TYR A 36 11.65 -0.96 7.95
CA TYR A 36 12.27 -1.35 9.22
C TYR A 36 11.25 -1.54 10.35
N GLY A 37 10.11 -0.86 10.27
CA GLY A 37 9.00 -1.05 11.22
C GLY A 37 8.32 -2.40 11.14
N LEU A 38 8.31 -2.98 9.94
CA LEU A 38 7.80 -4.32 9.68
C LEU A 38 8.89 -5.39 9.93
N ALA A 39 10.17 -5.00 9.88
CA ALA A 39 11.32 -5.88 9.94
C ALA A 39 12.02 -5.99 11.31
N GLY A 40 11.80 -5.05 12.23
CA GLY A 40 12.51 -5.03 13.51
C GLY A 40 12.04 -6.11 14.48
N THR A 41 12.65 -7.29 14.44
CA THR A 41 13.15 -8.12 15.57
C THR A 41 12.98 -9.63 15.35
N VAL A 42 13.93 -10.27 14.64
CA VAL A 42 14.45 -11.62 14.96
C VAL A 42 15.91 -11.72 14.51
N PRO A 43 16.91 -11.63 15.39
CA PRO A 43 18.23 -12.21 15.13
C PRO A 43 18.24 -13.65 15.63
N GLY A 44 18.40 -14.62 14.74
CA GLY A 44 18.95 -15.93 15.13
C GLY A 44 18.06 -17.16 15.13
N LEU A 45 17.06 -17.27 14.25
CA LEU A 45 16.43 -18.56 13.96
C LEU A 45 16.30 -18.70 12.44
N TRP A 46 16.74 -19.85 11.92
CA TRP A 46 16.55 -20.39 10.55
C TRP A 46 17.71 -20.29 9.56
N THR A 47 18.51 -21.36 9.53
CA THR A 47 19.22 -21.86 8.36
C THR A 47 18.29 -22.83 7.61
N GLY A 48 17.47 -22.33 6.68
CA GLY A 48 16.55 -23.16 5.89
C GLY A 48 16.60 -22.75 4.43
N GLY A 49 17.37 -23.50 3.63
CA GLY A 49 17.53 -23.26 2.20
C GLY A 49 16.23 -23.45 1.41
N CYS A 50 16.16 -22.74 0.29
CA CYS A 50 15.03 -22.70 -0.62
C CYS A 50 14.73 -24.06 -1.28
N GLY A 51 13.77 -24.81 -0.75
CA GLY A 51 13.09 -25.91 -1.43
C GLY A 51 11.87 -25.41 -2.21
N SER A 52 11.55 -26.05 -3.33
CA SER A 52 10.41 -25.75 -4.22
C SER A 52 9.03 -26.14 -3.66
N GLU A 53 8.92 -26.29 -2.34
CA GLU A 53 7.70 -26.60 -1.62
C GLU A 53 7.51 -25.52 -0.56
N ILE A 54 6.27 -25.10 -0.28
CA ILE A 54 5.98 -24.27 0.90
C ILE A 54 6.27 -25.15 2.11
N GLU A 55 7.53 -25.26 2.53
CA GLU A 55 7.88 -25.96 3.74
C GLU A 55 7.35 -25.13 4.91
N THR A 56 6.33 -25.65 5.62
CA THR A 56 6.00 -25.14 6.94
C THR A 56 7.26 -25.25 7.81
N PRO A 57 7.81 -24.15 8.32
CA PRO A 57 8.97 -24.18 9.21
C PRO A 57 8.71 -25.17 10.34
N ARG A 58 9.72 -25.99 10.67
CA ARG A 58 9.57 -27.03 11.71
C ARG A 58 9.29 -26.45 13.11
N ASP A 59 9.70 -25.20 13.37
CA ASP A 59 9.39 -24.47 14.61
C ASP A 59 8.82 -23.07 14.27
N LEU A 60 7.51 -23.02 13.99
CA LEU A 60 6.78 -21.76 13.89
C LEU A 60 6.66 -21.08 15.27
N PRO A 61 6.73 -19.74 15.37
CA PRO A 61 6.39 -19.03 16.60
C PRO A 61 5.01 -19.46 17.15
N GLU A 62 4.87 -19.58 18.47
CA GLU A 62 3.62 -19.99 19.13
C GLU A 62 2.42 -19.09 18.75
N SER A 63 2.69 -17.83 18.43
CA SER A 63 1.72 -16.85 17.96
C SER A 63 1.12 -17.16 16.59
N PHE A 64 1.80 -17.99 15.78
CA PHE A 64 1.36 -18.49 14.47
C PHE A 64 0.64 -19.83 14.56
N THR A 65 0.58 -20.43 15.75
CA THR A 65 -0.13 -21.69 16.00
C THR A 65 -1.32 -21.52 16.95
N SER A 66 -1.50 -20.34 17.55
CA SER A 66 -2.59 -20.03 18.48
C SER A 66 -3.29 -18.71 18.14
N TYR A 67 -4.62 -18.69 18.25
CA TYR A 67 -5.45 -17.50 18.03
C TYR A 67 -6.76 -17.58 18.80
N GLU A 68 -7.32 -16.42 19.12
CA GLU A 68 -8.61 -16.33 19.79
C GLU A 68 -9.75 -16.59 18.77
N THR A 69 -10.84 -17.19 19.24
CA THR A 69 -12.06 -17.39 18.44
C THR A 69 -13.25 -16.64 19.03
N THR A 70 -13.18 -16.28 20.31
CA THR A 70 -14.25 -15.63 21.05
C THR A 70 -13.86 -14.19 21.40
N PRO A 71 -14.58 -13.16 20.90
CA PRO A 71 -14.24 -11.77 21.17
C PRO A 71 -14.50 -11.40 22.64
N THR A 72 -13.57 -10.64 23.22
CA THR A 72 -13.75 -9.96 24.51
C THR A 72 -14.27 -8.54 24.33
N ALA A 73 -14.60 -7.83 25.42
CA ALA A 73 -14.94 -6.41 25.36
C ALA A 73 -13.83 -5.56 24.72
N ALA A 74 -12.56 -5.87 25.01
CA ALA A 74 -11.40 -5.19 24.42
C ALA A 74 -11.34 -5.37 22.88
N HIS A 75 -11.65 -6.57 22.38
CA HIS A 75 -11.72 -6.82 20.94
C HIS A 75 -12.82 -5.99 20.26
N ARG A 76 -13.96 -5.75 20.93
CA ARG A 76 -15.04 -4.90 20.39
C ARG A 76 -14.59 -3.44 20.29
N VAL A 77 -13.92 -2.91 21.32
CA VAL A 77 -13.33 -1.56 21.29
C VAL A 77 -12.30 -1.43 20.16
N LEU A 78 -11.48 -2.47 19.95
CA LEU A 78 -10.51 -2.46 18.86
C LEU A 78 -11.16 -2.58 17.48
N ALA A 79 -12.26 -3.33 17.34
CA ALA A 79 -13.02 -3.37 16.09
C ALA A 79 -13.63 -2.01 15.75
N GLU A 80 -14.18 -1.29 16.73
CA GLU A 80 -14.64 0.10 16.56
C GLU A 80 -13.48 1.02 16.13
N ARG A 81 -12.28 0.87 16.71
CA ARG A 81 -11.12 1.68 16.33
C ARG A 81 -10.62 1.36 14.93
N HIS A 82 -10.55 0.08 14.58
CA HIS A 82 -10.16 -0.40 13.26
C HIS A 82 -11.22 -0.13 12.18
N SER A 83 -12.44 0.29 12.56
CA SER A 83 -13.44 0.79 11.60
C SER A 83 -13.26 2.27 11.26
N SER A 84 -12.32 2.96 11.93
CA SER A 84 -12.05 4.37 11.72
C SER A 84 -11.60 4.66 10.29
N VAL A 85 -12.18 5.71 9.71
CA VAL A 85 -11.76 6.26 8.40
C VAL A 85 -10.30 6.70 8.37
N LEU A 86 -9.70 6.99 9.53
CA LEU A 86 -8.27 7.31 9.64
C LEU A 86 -7.37 6.12 9.35
N LEU A 87 -7.86 4.91 9.60
CA LEU A 87 -7.17 3.66 9.32
C LEU A 87 -7.63 3.04 7.99
N LEU A 88 -8.39 3.80 7.18
CA LEU A 88 -9.09 3.29 5.99
C LEU A 88 -9.89 2.01 6.33
N GLY A 89 -10.49 1.98 7.53
CA GLY A 89 -11.12 0.82 8.12
C GLY A 89 -12.44 0.41 7.47
N PRO A 90 -12.80 -0.87 7.39
CA PRO A 90 -14.13 -1.26 6.96
C PRO A 90 -15.18 -0.85 8.00
N PRO A 91 -16.47 -0.69 7.61
CA PRO A 91 -17.54 -0.52 8.57
C PRO A 91 -17.55 -1.62 9.63
N GLU A 92 -18.00 -1.28 10.84
CA GLU A 92 -18.17 -2.26 11.90
C GLU A 92 -19.06 -3.41 11.45
N SER A 93 -18.57 -4.63 11.62
CA SER A 93 -19.22 -5.84 11.16
C SER A 93 -18.74 -7.03 11.97
N GLN A 94 -19.47 -8.15 11.88
CA GLN A 94 -19.03 -9.41 12.48
C GLN A 94 -17.71 -9.90 11.87
N ASP A 95 -17.50 -9.66 10.57
CA ASP A 95 -16.24 -10.04 9.90
C ASP A 95 -15.06 -9.18 10.39
N LEU A 96 -15.25 -7.86 10.58
CA LEU A 96 -14.21 -7.02 11.18
C LEU A 96 -13.90 -7.46 12.62
N LEU A 97 -14.92 -7.73 13.43
CA LEU A 97 -14.72 -8.21 14.80
C LEU A 97 -14.00 -9.56 14.82
N ALA A 98 -14.34 -10.47 13.92
CA ALA A 98 -13.66 -11.76 13.78
C ALA A 98 -12.19 -11.58 13.35
N LEU A 99 -11.90 -10.67 12.41
CA LEU A 99 -10.52 -10.34 12.02
C LEU A 99 -9.72 -9.78 13.21
N VAL A 100 -10.28 -8.81 13.93
CA VAL A 100 -9.61 -8.23 15.10
C VAL A 100 -9.40 -9.27 16.21
N THR A 101 -10.37 -10.16 16.42
CA THR A 101 -10.22 -11.28 17.36
C THR A 101 -9.10 -12.25 16.95
N HIS A 102 -8.92 -12.45 15.65
CA HIS A 102 -7.83 -13.28 15.13
C HIS A 102 -6.45 -12.62 15.26
N LEU A 103 -6.39 -11.29 15.12
CA LEU A 103 -5.16 -10.51 15.15
C LEU A 103 -4.63 -10.26 16.56
N TYR A 104 -5.48 -10.12 17.56
CA TYR A 104 -5.05 -9.86 18.93
C TYR A 104 -5.18 -11.11 19.80
N THR A 105 -4.23 -11.30 20.71
CA THR A 105 -4.45 -12.18 21.88
C THR A 105 -5.29 -11.41 22.90
N ARG A 106 -5.91 -12.11 23.86
CA ARG A 106 -6.64 -11.42 24.94
C ARG A 106 -5.82 -10.32 25.65
N GLN A 107 -4.58 -10.61 26.02
CA GLN A 107 -3.71 -9.68 26.73
C GLN A 107 -3.32 -8.47 25.86
N SER A 108 -2.95 -8.71 24.60
CA SER A 108 -2.60 -7.62 23.68
C SER A 108 -3.81 -6.78 23.30
N ALA A 109 -5.01 -7.39 23.20
CA ALA A 109 -6.25 -6.66 23.00
C ALA A 109 -6.58 -5.75 24.19
N GLU A 110 -6.51 -6.30 25.41
CA GLU A 110 -6.75 -5.55 26.65
C GLU A 110 -5.81 -4.35 26.79
N LEU A 111 -4.53 -4.51 26.43
CA LEU A 111 -3.53 -3.45 26.43
C LEU A 111 -3.75 -2.43 25.29
N ALA A 112 -3.96 -2.88 24.06
CA ALA A 112 -4.19 -1.99 22.92
C ALA A 112 -5.50 -1.19 23.04
N ALA A 113 -6.52 -1.76 23.70
CA ALA A 113 -7.75 -1.05 24.04
C ALA A 113 -7.50 0.14 25.00
N GLN A 114 -6.40 0.15 25.77
CA GLN A 114 -6.04 1.28 26.63
C GLN A 114 -5.44 2.48 25.87
N PHE A 115 -5.22 2.38 24.55
CA PHE A 115 -4.65 3.48 23.78
C PHE A 115 -5.56 4.72 23.88
N GLN A 116 -5.12 5.72 24.65
CA GLN A 116 -5.91 6.90 25.00
C GLN A 116 -6.21 7.78 23.79
N ASN A 117 -5.32 7.75 22.78
CA ASN A 117 -5.46 8.53 21.56
C ASN A 117 -6.21 7.79 20.45
N LYS A 118 -6.94 6.72 20.82
CA LYS A 118 -7.72 5.80 19.98
C LYS A 118 -6.87 4.98 19.00
N ILE A 119 -5.95 5.60 18.29
CA ILE A 119 -5.11 4.98 17.25
C ILE A 119 -3.64 4.86 17.65
N TYR A 120 -3.21 5.52 18.73
CA TYR A 120 -1.83 5.41 19.22
C TYR A 120 -1.73 5.52 20.75
N ALA A 121 -0.59 5.10 21.29
CA ALA A 121 -0.18 5.34 22.66
C ALA A 121 1.35 5.36 22.78
N THR A 122 1.87 6.23 23.63
CA THR A 122 3.28 6.17 24.04
C THR A 122 3.48 5.09 25.09
N LEU A 123 4.69 4.54 25.18
CA LEU A 123 5.07 3.58 26.22
C LEU A 123 4.86 4.18 27.61
N SER A 124 5.23 5.45 27.81
CA SER A 124 5.04 6.18 29.07
C SER A 124 3.56 6.29 29.47
N GLU A 125 2.66 6.53 28.52
CA GLU A 125 1.21 6.53 28.78
C GLU A 125 0.70 5.14 29.15
N LEU A 126 1.15 4.09 28.45
CA LEU A 126 0.75 2.72 28.76
C LEU A 126 1.21 2.29 30.15
N VAL A 127 2.44 2.64 30.55
CA VAL A 127 2.94 2.42 31.92
C VAL A 127 2.04 3.11 32.92
N ARG A 128 1.70 4.40 32.69
CA ARG A 128 0.86 5.18 33.60
C ARG A 128 -0.55 4.63 33.75
N VAL A 129 -1.18 4.20 32.65
CA VAL A 129 -2.59 3.74 32.66
C VAL A 129 -2.72 2.30 33.16
N THR A 130 -1.76 1.44 32.86
CA THR A 130 -1.84 0.02 33.21
C THR A 130 -1.10 -0.36 34.48
N GLY A 131 -0.16 0.48 34.94
CA GLY A 131 0.75 0.16 36.05
C GLY A 131 1.79 -0.90 35.71
N LYS A 132 1.84 -1.40 34.47
CA LYS A 132 2.80 -2.42 34.02
C LYS A 132 4.18 -1.83 33.76
N SER A 133 5.21 -2.64 33.90
CA SER A 133 6.58 -2.21 33.55
C SER A 133 6.74 -2.02 32.04
N PRO A 134 7.69 -1.18 31.59
CA PRO A 134 7.99 -1.02 30.16
C PRO A 134 8.27 -2.36 29.43
N ASP A 135 8.99 -3.27 30.09
CA ASP A 135 9.36 -4.57 29.50
C ASP A 135 8.17 -5.51 29.39
N GLU A 136 7.26 -5.49 30.38
CA GLU A 136 6.02 -6.26 30.33
C GLU A 136 5.12 -5.77 29.18
N ILE A 137 5.01 -4.45 28.99
CA ILE A 137 4.26 -3.86 27.86
C ILE A 137 4.86 -4.29 26.52
N ARG A 138 6.19 -4.20 26.37
CA ARG A 138 6.89 -4.64 25.15
C ARG A 138 6.67 -6.12 24.89
N GLN A 139 6.72 -6.96 25.91
CA GLN A 139 6.50 -8.40 25.78
C GLN A 139 5.08 -8.71 25.32
N ILE A 140 4.06 -8.04 25.88
CA ILE A 140 2.66 -8.22 25.49
C ILE A 140 2.41 -7.73 24.04
N LEU A 141 3.01 -6.59 23.66
CA LEU A 141 2.82 -6.02 22.32
C LEU A 141 3.69 -6.69 21.25
N ARG A 142 4.78 -7.39 21.62
CA ARG A 142 5.72 -8.00 20.65
C ARG A 142 5.00 -8.81 19.56
N PRO A 143 4.11 -9.78 19.85
CA PRO A 143 3.48 -10.58 18.80
C PRO A 143 2.61 -9.74 17.84
N VAL A 144 1.89 -8.76 18.37
CA VAL A 144 1.03 -7.89 17.55
C VAL A 144 1.81 -6.85 16.76
N VAL A 145 3.07 -6.60 17.12
CA VAL A 145 4.00 -5.73 16.39
C VAL A 145 4.81 -6.49 15.34
N SER A 146 5.51 -7.55 15.73
CA SER A 146 6.52 -8.20 14.89
C SER A 146 6.00 -9.37 14.07
N GLU A 147 4.88 -9.97 14.45
CA GLU A 147 4.40 -11.22 13.84
C GLU A 147 3.04 -11.01 13.16
N ARG A 148 2.14 -10.26 13.78
CA ARG A 148 0.78 -10.02 13.26
C ARG A 148 0.61 -8.63 12.62
N HIS A 149 1.59 -7.75 12.80
CA HIS A 149 1.67 -6.41 12.19
C HIS A 149 0.39 -5.57 12.32
N VAL A 150 -0.33 -5.73 13.43
CA VAL A 150 -1.59 -5.01 13.72
C VAL A 150 -1.34 -3.81 14.63
N VAL A 151 -0.18 -3.78 15.29
CA VAL A 151 0.39 -2.61 15.97
C VAL A 151 1.73 -2.28 15.33
N LEU A 152 2.02 -1.00 15.20
CA LEU A 152 3.20 -0.42 14.58
C LEU A 152 4.01 0.27 15.67
N GLU A 153 5.32 0.03 15.73
CA GLU A 153 6.21 0.68 16.70
C GLU A 153 7.04 1.74 15.99
N PHE A 154 6.91 2.99 16.42
CA PHE A 154 7.55 4.15 15.78
C PHE A 154 9.07 4.00 15.72
N ASP A 155 9.71 3.61 16.81
CA ASP A 155 11.17 3.44 16.85
C ASP A 155 11.65 2.32 15.95
N LYS A 156 10.84 1.29 15.68
CA LYS A 156 11.19 0.28 14.67
C LYS A 156 10.95 0.81 13.26
N ILE A 157 9.87 1.56 13.06
CA ILE A 157 9.54 2.24 11.79
C ILE A 157 10.57 3.31 11.44
N PHE A 158 11.31 3.89 12.39
CA PHE A 158 12.22 5.00 12.08
C PHE A 158 13.66 4.80 12.57
N GLY A 159 13.89 3.94 13.57
CA GLY A 159 15.21 3.67 14.14
C GLY A 159 16.13 2.84 13.26
N GLY A 160 15.58 1.99 12.38
CA GLY A 160 16.34 1.35 11.29
C GLY A 160 16.84 2.31 10.19
N MET A 161 16.64 3.61 10.40
CA MET A 161 16.86 4.70 9.43
C MET A 161 17.67 5.82 10.05
N ALA A 162 18.10 5.63 11.29
CA ALA A 162 19.11 6.47 11.91
C ALA A 162 20.33 6.52 10.96
N GLY A 163 20.67 7.73 10.51
CA GLY A 163 21.73 7.98 9.54
C GLY A 163 21.27 8.40 8.14
N TYR A 164 19.97 8.35 7.82
CA TYR A 164 19.44 8.92 6.59
C TYR A 164 18.88 10.33 6.83
N THR A 165 19.35 11.31 6.04
CA THR A 165 19.05 12.75 6.22
C THR A 165 17.56 13.11 6.21
N TRP A 166 16.71 12.30 5.60
CA TRP A 166 15.26 12.53 5.55
C TRP A 166 14.52 12.17 6.84
N VAL A 167 15.11 11.41 7.77
CA VAL A 167 14.47 11.03 9.05
C VAL A 167 14.48 12.21 10.01
N ASP A 168 15.57 12.97 10.02
CA ASP A 168 15.64 14.28 10.67
C ASP A 168 14.66 15.27 10.00
N ASP A 169 14.48 15.19 8.68
CA ASP A 169 13.46 15.97 7.98
C ASP A 169 12.03 15.49 8.26
N LEU A 170 11.79 14.21 8.55
CA LEU A 170 10.46 13.67 8.86
C LEU A 170 10.07 13.97 10.31
N ARG A 171 11.03 13.89 11.24
CA ARG A 171 10.91 14.52 12.56
C ARG A 171 10.57 15.99 12.39
N ARG A 172 11.34 16.75 11.59
CA ARG A 172 11.05 18.17 11.33
C ARG A 172 9.69 18.40 10.66
N ILE A 173 9.25 17.56 9.71
CA ILE A 173 7.92 17.65 9.09
C ILE A 173 6.83 17.36 10.11
N VAL A 174 6.95 16.31 10.91
CA VAL A 174 5.98 15.99 11.95
C VAL A 174 5.91 17.12 12.97
N LEU A 175 7.05 17.70 13.37
CA LEU A 175 7.14 18.87 14.26
C LEU A 175 6.55 20.14 13.61
N ASP A 176 6.87 20.44 12.35
CA ASP A 176 6.40 21.59 11.57
C ASP A 176 4.88 21.52 11.35
N TRP A 177 4.34 20.31 11.14
CA TRP A 177 2.91 20.07 10.98
C TRP A 177 2.19 19.83 12.31
N TYR A 178 2.92 19.64 13.41
CA TYR A 178 2.34 19.29 14.69
C TYR A 178 1.35 20.32 15.19
N GLY A 179 1.66 21.61 15.00
CA GLY A 179 0.76 22.71 15.34
C GLY A 179 -0.54 22.66 14.54
N LEU A 180 -0.46 22.35 13.24
CA LEU A 180 -1.64 22.21 12.37
C LEU A 180 -2.43 20.96 12.71
N LEU A 181 -1.77 19.83 12.97
CA LEU A 181 -2.39 18.60 13.43
C LEU A 181 -3.04 18.80 14.80
N ARG A 182 -2.45 19.56 15.73
CA ARG A 182 -3.14 19.91 16.98
C ARG A 182 -4.37 20.76 16.73
N LEU A 183 -4.28 21.80 15.90
CA LEU A 183 -5.40 22.70 15.65
C LEU A 183 -6.54 22.03 14.87
N VAL A 184 -6.23 21.12 13.95
CA VAL A 184 -7.19 20.47 13.05
C VAL A 184 -7.55 19.07 13.55
N ALA A 185 -6.60 18.21 13.89
CA ALA A 185 -6.84 16.81 14.25
C ALA A 185 -7.41 16.61 15.67
N GLN A 186 -7.01 17.39 16.70
CA GLN A 186 -7.55 17.18 18.06
C GLN A 186 -9.07 17.38 18.14
N PRO A 187 -9.65 18.49 17.65
CA PRO A 187 -11.09 18.71 17.70
C PRO A 187 -11.86 17.86 16.67
N VAL A 188 -11.24 17.53 15.54
CA VAL A 188 -11.89 16.79 14.44
C VAL A 188 -11.89 15.28 14.68
N LEU A 189 -10.80 14.73 15.23
CA LEU A 189 -10.57 13.29 15.34
C LEU A 189 -10.67 12.76 16.77
N GLY A 190 -10.75 13.64 17.77
CA GLY A 190 -10.76 13.24 19.18
C GLY A 190 -9.47 12.53 19.60
N ILE A 191 -8.37 12.84 18.92
CA ILE A 191 -7.02 12.33 19.19
C ILE A 191 -6.30 13.38 20.04
N ARG A 192 -5.80 13.05 21.24
CA ARG A 192 -5.07 14.01 22.09
C ARG A 192 -3.56 13.98 21.79
N LEU A 193 -3.13 14.84 20.88
CA LEU A 193 -1.70 15.09 20.68
C LEU A 193 -1.07 15.75 21.94
N PRO A 194 0.07 15.26 22.46
CA PRO A 194 0.76 15.86 23.61
C PRO A 194 1.06 17.36 23.40
N GLU A 195 1.25 18.12 24.49
CA GLU A 195 1.55 19.55 24.41
C GLU A 195 2.93 19.80 23.79
N ASN A 196 3.91 19.00 24.21
CA ASN A 196 5.22 18.98 23.60
C ASN A 196 5.30 17.86 22.54
N PRO A 197 5.50 18.19 21.25
CA PRO A 197 5.64 17.17 20.21
C PRO A 197 6.88 16.29 20.36
N GLU A 198 7.92 16.76 21.07
CA GLU A 198 9.11 15.96 21.36
C GLU A 198 8.73 14.68 22.15
N GLU A 199 7.65 14.69 22.94
CA GLU A 199 7.21 13.52 23.73
C GLU A 199 6.86 12.28 22.87
N ILE A 200 6.48 12.48 21.61
CA ILE A 200 6.22 11.39 20.66
C ILE A 200 7.53 10.70 20.25
N PHE A 201 8.64 11.44 20.31
CA PHE A 201 9.99 10.97 19.97
C PHE A 201 10.82 10.60 21.20
N ASP A 202 10.49 11.12 22.38
CA ASP A 202 11.19 10.87 23.63
C ASP A 202 10.81 9.53 24.28
N SER A 203 9.77 8.87 23.77
CA SER A 203 9.35 7.54 24.22
C SER A 203 8.82 6.71 23.06
N THR A 204 9.04 5.38 23.14
CA THR A 204 8.56 4.44 22.13
C THR A 204 7.05 4.60 21.93
N THR A 205 6.63 4.96 20.73
CA THR A 205 5.21 5.17 20.39
C THR A 205 4.66 4.01 19.57
N TYR A 206 3.47 3.53 19.94
CA TYR A 206 2.75 2.47 19.25
C TYR A 206 1.53 3.01 18.51
N PHE A 207 1.31 2.59 17.27
CA PHE A 207 0.17 2.95 16.43
C PHE A 207 -0.63 1.71 16.02
N LEU A 208 -1.94 1.83 15.84
CA LEU A 208 -2.71 0.78 15.18
C LEU A 208 -2.40 0.80 13.68
N SER A 209 -2.11 -0.37 13.10
CA SER A 209 -1.88 -0.46 11.65
C SER A 209 -3.21 -0.34 10.89
N PRO A 210 -3.26 0.43 9.79
CA PRO A 210 -4.34 0.32 8.82
C PRO A 210 -4.49 -1.12 8.31
N ILE A 211 -5.73 -1.58 8.10
CA ILE A 211 -6.02 -2.92 7.57
C ILE A 211 -5.53 -3.03 6.12
N ILE A 212 -5.61 -1.95 5.32
CA ILE A 212 -5.29 -1.96 3.89
C ILE A 212 -4.43 -0.74 3.49
N PRO A 213 -3.31 -0.98 2.81
CA PRO A 213 -2.02 -1.43 3.35
C PRO A 213 -1.59 -0.67 4.64
N PRO A 214 -0.64 -1.18 5.45
CA PRO A 214 0.33 -2.25 5.13
C PRO A 214 0.09 -3.62 5.81
N MET A 215 -0.97 -3.77 6.61
CA MET A 215 -1.15 -4.99 7.43
C MET A 215 -1.28 -6.27 6.60
N PHE A 216 -2.01 -6.21 5.47
CA PHE A 216 -2.21 -7.35 4.59
C PHE A 216 -0.91 -7.93 4.07
N GLU A 217 -0.10 -7.08 3.43
CA GLU A 217 1.12 -7.52 2.78
C GLU A 217 2.11 -8.06 3.81
N ALA A 218 2.24 -7.37 4.94
CA ALA A 218 3.19 -7.71 6.01
C ALA A 218 3.01 -9.15 6.52
N ASN A 219 1.77 -9.57 6.76
CA ASN A 219 1.47 -10.92 7.24
C ASN A 219 1.77 -12.04 6.22
N PHE A 220 2.12 -11.73 4.97
CA PHE A 220 2.50 -12.73 3.96
C PHE A 220 3.93 -12.54 3.40
N MET A 221 4.62 -11.44 3.76
CA MET A 221 5.93 -11.09 3.18
C MET A 221 7.04 -12.08 3.55
N SER A 222 7.03 -12.62 4.77
CA SER A 222 8.05 -13.57 5.23
C SER A 222 8.00 -14.92 4.52
N GLY A 223 6.88 -15.24 3.88
CA GLY A 223 6.63 -16.56 3.29
C GLY A 223 6.37 -17.67 4.32
N LEU A 224 6.42 -17.38 5.62
CA LEU A 224 6.14 -18.33 6.68
C LEU A 224 4.63 -18.50 6.82
N LEU A 225 4.09 -19.63 6.38
CA LEU A 225 2.64 -19.89 6.40
C LEU A 225 2.28 -20.92 7.47
N SER A 226 1.08 -20.77 8.03
CA SER A 226 0.55 -21.64 9.08
C SER A 226 -0.99 -21.66 9.05
N PRO A 227 -1.67 -22.50 9.84
CA PRO A 227 -3.13 -22.44 9.98
C PRO A 227 -3.65 -21.08 10.43
N TRP A 228 -2.85 -20.29 11.18
CA TRP A 228 -3.18 -18.91 11.51
C TRP A 228 -3.32 -18.04 10.25
N HIS A 229 -2.41 -18.21 9.27
CA HIS A 229 -2.41 -17.46 8.01
C HIS A 229 -3.58 -17.86 7.11
N GLU A 230 -3.98 -19.12 7.11
CA GLU A 230 -5.16 -19.60 6.37
C GLU A 230 -6.45 -18.92 6.86
N ARG A 231 -6.63 -18.87 8.19
CA ARG A 231 -7.76 -18.16 8.78
C ARG A 231 -7.67 -16.65 8.55
N TYR A 232 -6.49 -16.04 8.68
CA TYR A 232 -6.27 -14.63 8.38
C TYR A 232 -6.66 -14.29 6.93
N ALA A 233 -6.19 -15.07 5.95
CA ALA A 233 -6.52 -14.91 4.54
C ALA A 233 -8.03 -14.99 4.29
N THR A 234 -8.73 -15.90 4.98
CA THR A 234 -10.19 -16.04 4.89
C THR A 234 -10.91 -14.82 5.45
N LEU A 235 -10.57 -14.39 6.67
CA LEU A 235 -11.23 -13.26 7.34
C LEU A 235 -10.98 -11.94 6.60
N PHE A 236 -9.73 -11.68 6.22
CA PHE A 236 -9.35 -10.52 5.43
C PHE A 236 -10.04 -10.53 4.06
N GLY A 237 -10.11 -11.71 3.44
CA GLY A 237 -10.82 -11.96 2.20
C GLY A 237 -12.26 -11.46 2.21
N ARG A 238 -13.03 -11.81 3.25
CA ARG A 238 -14.44 -11.40 3.41
C ARG A 238 -14.59 -9.88 3.53
N ILE A 239 -13.70 -9.25 4.31
CA ILE A 239 -13.68 -7.79 4.45
C ILE A 239 -13.46 -7.13 3.09
N PHE A 240 -12.46 -7.60 2.34
CA PHE A 240 -12.14 -7.02 1.04
C PHE A 240 -13.27 -7.26 0.02
N GLU A 241 -13.80 -8.48 -0.02
CA GLU A 241 -14.87 -8.91 -0.93
C GLU A 241 -16.22 -8.28 -0.61
N SER A 242 -16.39 -7.64 0.56
CA SER A 242 -17.54 -6.77 0.84
C SER A 242 -17.56 -5.51 -0.05
N GLY A 243 -16.43 -5.17 -0.67
CA GLY A 243 -16.30 -3.99 -1.52
C GLY A 243 -16.28 -2.68 -0.72
N TYR A 244 -15.97 -2.71 0.58
CA TYR A 244 -16.08 -1.54 1.45
C TYR A 244 -15.26 -0.33 0.96
N LEU A 245 -14.13 -0.55 0.28
CA LEU A 245 -13.34 0.54 -0.30
C LEU A 245 -14.12 1.36 -1.35
N ARG A 246 -15.20 0.81 -1.91
CA ARG A 246 -16.12 1.55 -2.78
C ARG A 246 -16.78 2.72 -2.06
N SER A 247 -17.19 2.55 -0.80
CA SER A 247 -17.77 3.68 -0.04
C SER A 247 -16.72 4.76 0.15
N TYR A 248 -15.46 4.38 0.42
CA TYR A 248 -14.38 5.35 0.55
C TYR A 248 -14.17 6.17 -0.71
N ILE A 249 -14.16 5.53 -1.88
CA ILE A 249 -13.94 6.21 -3.16
C ILE A 249 -15.15 7.07 -3.54
N ARG A 250 -16.36 6.51 -3.42
CA ARG A 250 -17.63 7.19 -3.75
C ARG A 250 -17.86 8.40 -2.86
N ASP A 251 -17.69 8.23 -1.55
CA ASP A 251 -18.08 9.22 -0.56
C ASP A 251 -16.98 10.26 -0.35
N HIS A 252 -15.73 9.98 -0.78
CA HIS A 252 -14.59 10.76 -0.35
C HIS A 252 -13.54 11.15 -1.42
N GLY A 253 -13.67 10.65 -2.65
CA GLY A 253 -12.86 11.07 -3.80
C GLY A 253 -11.75 10.10 -4.18
N GLU A 254 -10.76 10.58 -4.95
CA GLU A 254 -9.69 9.73 -5.48
C GLU A 254 -8.61 9.44 -4.42
N LEU A 255 -8.40 8.17 -4.08
CA LEU A 255 -7.32 7.75 -3.19
C LEU A 255 -5.96 7.75 -3.92
N THR A 256 -5.93 7.42 -5.22
CA THR A 256 -4.75 7.34 -6.12
C THR A 256 -3.41 6.99 -5.46
N LEU A 257 -3.42 5.96 -4.61
CA LEU A 257 -2.22 5.47 -3.91
C LEU A 257 -1.32 4.64 -4.82
N LEU A 258 -1.89 4.09 -5.89
CA LEU A 258 -1.22 3.17 -6.79
C LEU A 258 -1.28 3.70 -8.21
N ARG A 259 -0.35 3.24 -9.05
CA ARG A 259 -0.31 3.55 -10.47
C ARG A 259 0.18 2.33 -11.25
N THR A 260 -0.14 2.32 -12.54
CA THR A 260 0.27 1.25 -13.44
C THR A 260 1.60 1.59 -14.07
N LEU A 261 2.50 0.60 -14.18
CA LEU A 261 3.63 0.66 -15.09
C LEU A 261 3.23 -0.08 -16.38
N PRO A 262 3.18 0.57 -17.55
CA PRO A 262 2.84 -0.11 -18.79
C PRO A 262 3.85 -1.23 -19.11
N VAL A 263 3.40 -2.28 -19.79
CA VAL A 263 4.31 -3.34 -20.27
C VAL A 263 5.31 -2.75 -21.26
N GLN A 264 6.61 -3.00 -21.06
CA GLN A 264 7.68 -2.26 -21.73
C GLN A 264 7.65 -2.44 -23.26
N GLU A 265 7.31 -3.63 -23.73
CA GLU A 265 7.18 -3.96 -25.15
C GLU A 265 6.04 -3.19 -25.84
N SER A 266 5.08 -2.67 -25.07
CA SER A 266 4.03 -1.83 -25.65
C SER A 266 4.48 -0.39 -25.86
N LEU A 267 5.60 0.04 -25.28
CA LEU A 267 6.05 1.44 -25.27
C LEU A 267 7.05 1.78 -26.38
N GLU A 268 7.27 0.90 -27.35
CA GLU A 268 8.15 1.17 -28.49
C GLU A 268 7.77 2.48 -29.19
N GLY A 269 8.70 3.44 -29.25
CA GLY A 269 8.49 4.76 -29.83
C GLY A 269 7.76 5.78 -28.96
N GLN A 270 7.44 5.45 -27.70
CA GLN A 270 6.70 6.32 -26.76
C GLN A 270 7.52 6.65 -25.49
N LEU A 271 8.82 6.35 -25.51
CA LEU A 271 9.69 6.36 -24.32
C LEU A 271 9.74 7.73 -23.62
N GLU A 272 9.78 8.83 -24.39
CA GLU A 272 9.87 10.19 -23.84
C GLU A 272 8.68 10.56 -22.93
N ILE A 273 7.50 9.95 -23.12
CA ILE A 273 6.28 10.26 -22.35
C ILE A 273 6.24 9.46 -21.03
N VAL A 274 6.95 8.32 -20.98
CA VAL A 274 6.90 7.33 -19.89
C VAL A 274 8.26 7.11 -19.24
N ASP A 275 9.23 8.01 -19.41
CA ASP A 275 10.61 7.87 -18.91
C ASP A 275 10.68 7.54 -17.39
N ALA A 276 9.67 7.94 -16.61
CA ALA A 276 9.58 7.61 -15.19
C ALA A 276 9.05 6.18 -14.88
N ASP A 277 8.58 5.45 -15.88
CA ASP A 277 7.80 4.21 -15.75
C ASP A 277 8.45 2.99 -16.42
N ARG A 278 9.60 3.19 -17.06
CA ARG A 278 10.35 2.09 -17.64
C ARG A 278 11.09 1.32 -16.55
N LEU A 279 10.63 0.09 -16.32
CA LEU A 279 11.14 -0.77 -15.25
C LEU A 279 12.64 -1.04 -15.38
N SER A 280 13.17 -1.22 -16.60
CA SER A 280 14.62 -1.41 -16.78
C SER A 280 15.45 -0.24 -16.25
N ASP A 281 14.93 0.98 -16.42
CA ASP A 281 15.64 2.21 -16.09
C ASP A 281 15.53 2.50 -14.59
N LEU A 282 14.41 2.09 -13.96
CA LEU A 282 14.28 2.05 -12.51
C LEU A 282 15.28 1.06 -11.89
N LEU A 283 15.44 -0.13 -12.49
CA LEU A 283 16.39 -1.15 -12.02
C LEU A 283 17.85 -0.70 -12.16
N ASP A 284 18.19 0.10 -13.18
CA ASP A 284 19.54 0.65 -13.34
C ASP A 284 19.92 1.70 -12.30
N GLN A 285 18.93 2.28 -11.61
CA GLN A 285 19.12 3.36 -10.64
C GLN A 285 19.17 2.88 -9.18
N VAL A 286 18.86 1.60 -8.93
CA VAL A 286 18.77 1.02 -7.58
C VAL A 286 19.92 0.05 -7.29
N GLY A 287 20.27 -0.05 -6.00
CA GLY A 287 21.21 -1.05 -5.50
C GLY A 287 20.54 -2.41 -5.35
N ASP A 288 20.19 -2.78 -4.11
CA ASP A 288 19.62 -4.09 -3.81
C ASP A 288 18.22 -4.29 -4.40
N VAL A 289 17.97 -5.47 -4.96
CA VAL A 289 16.67 -5.89 -5.49
C VAL A 289 16.37 -7.29 -4.97
N VAL A 290 15.11 -7.52 -4.57
CA VAL A 290 14.62 -8.84 -4.13
C VAL A 290 13.33 -9.19 -4.84
N LEU A 291 13.11 -10.50 -4.97
CA LEU A 291 11.88 -11.08 -5.49
C LEU A 291 11.12 -11.74 -4.34
N LEU A 292 9.82 -11.44 -4.24
CA LEU A 292 8.93 -11.97 -3.21
C LEU A 292 7.75 -12.72 -3.81
N ALA A 293 7.22 -13.66 -3.04
CA ALA A 293 5.93 -14.30 -3.32
C ALA A 293 4.82 -13.25 -3.41
N CYS A 294 3.86 -13.46 -4.31
CA CYS A 294 2.72 -12.56 -4.45
C CYS A 294 1.74 -12.77 -3.29
N GLN A 295 1.63 -11.79 -2.39
CA GLN A 295 0.81 -11.88 -1.17
C GLN A 295 -0.66 -12.15 -1.49
N CYS A 296 -1.21 -11.52 -2.53
CA CYS A 296 -2.58 -11.78 -2.99
C CYS A 296 -2.76 -13.21 -3.54
N ALA A 297 -1.76 -13.75 -4.25
CA ALA A 297 -1.81 -15.13 -4.75
C ALA A 297 -1.68 -16.14 -3.60
N THR A 298 -0.81 -15.86 -2.62
CA THR A 298 -0.65 -16.64 -1.40
C THR A 298 -1.95 -16.70 -0.60
N ALA A 299 -2.58 -15.55 -0.33
CA ALA A 299 -3.85 -15.48 0.40
C ALA A 299 -4.96 -16.26 -0.32
N LYS A 300 -5.05 -16.16 -1.65
CA LYS A 300 -6.02 -16.91 -2.46
C LYS A 300 -5.74 -18.41 -2.49
N HIS A 301 -4.47 -18.81 -2.57
CA HIS A 301 -4.08 -20.22 -2.47
C HIS A 301 -4.46 -20.84 -1.13
N LEU A 302 -4.19 -20.15 -0.01
CA LEU A 302 -4.56 -20.62 1.33
C LEU A 302 -6.08 -20.81 1.49
N ARG A 303 -6.89 -20.11 0.70
CA ARG A 303 -8.35 -20.27 0.67
C ARG A 303 -8.84 -21.36 -0.29
N GLY A 304 -7.95 -22.14 -0.90
CA GLY A 304 -8.29 -23.14 -1.91
C GLY A 304 -8.63 -22.56 -3.30
N GLU A 305 -8.31 -21.29 -3.54
CA GLU A 305 -8.60 -20.57 -4.79
C GLU A 305 -7.29 -20.12 -5.50
N PRO A 306 -6.39 -21.03 -5.91
CA PRO A 306 -5.07 -20.62 -6.41
C PRO A 306 -5.14 -19.70 -7.64
N CYS A 307 -4.12 -18.85 -7.76
CA CYS A 307 -3.95 -17.98 -8.92
C CYS A 307 -3.95 -18.80 -10.22
N LYS A 308 -4.60 -18.29 -11.29
CA LYS A 308 -4.65 -18.99 -12.59
C LYS A 308 -3.37 -18.81 -13.43
N MET A 309 -2.49 -17.90 -13.01
CA MET A 309 -1.21 -17.63 -13.66
C MET A 309 -0.15 -18.54 -13.06
N LYS A 310 0.43 -19.44 -13.86
CA LYS A 310 1.41 -20.43 -13.39
C LYS A 310 2.64 -19.73 -12.83
N SER A 311 3.08 -18.65 -13.48
CA SER A 311 4.17 -17.77 -13.04
C SER A 311 3.96 -17.14 -11.65
N LYS A 312 2.76 -17.24 -11.09
CA LYS A 312 2.38 -16.71 -9.77
C LYS A 312 1.84 -17.76 -8.80
N HIS A 313 1.88 -19.04 -9.16
CA HIS A 313 1.55 -20.11 -8.23
C HIS A 313 2.46 -20.06 -6.99
N PRO A 314 2.02 -20.63 -5.86
CA PRO A 314 2.85 -20.72 -4.66
C PRO A 314 4.23 -21.32 -4.97
N GLY A 315 5.27 -20.77 -4.37
CA GLY A 315 6.67 -21.07 -4.69
C GLY A 315 7.31 -20.13 -5.72
N ASN A 316 6.53 -19.43 -6.54
CA ASN A 316 7.05 -18.39 -7.43
C ASN A 316 7.14 -17.02 -6.73
N ARG A 317 8.09 -16.20 -7.19
CA ARG A 317 8.39 -14.88 -6.61
C ARG A 317 8.24 -13.75 -7.64
N PRO A 318 7.00 -13.37 -8.01
CA PRO A 318 6.77 -12.45 -9.10
C PRO A 318 6.67 -10.98 -8.67
N CYS A 319 6.85 -10.63 -7.39
CA CYS A 319 6.81 -9.24 -6.91
C CYS A 319 8.23 -8.72 -6.65
N ILE A 320 8.52 -7.47 -7.01
CA ILE A 320 9.85 -6.85 -6.85
C ILE A 320 9.79 -5.85 -5.71
N ILE A 321 10.76 -5.89 -4.82
CA ILE A 321 11.13 -4.76 -3.96
C ILE A 321 12.58 -4.38 -4.29
N ALA A 322 12.83 -3.09 -4.43
CA ALA A 322 14.17 -2.55 -4.67
C ALA A 322 14.52 -1.47 -3.65
N GLY A 323 15.82 -1.24 -3.44
CA GLY A 323 16.36 -0.21 -2.56
C GLY A 323 16.60 -0.68 -1.13
N PRO A 324 16.69 0.25 -0.15
CA PRO A 324 17.01 -0.08 1.24
C PRO A 324 16.10 -1.15 1.88
N VAL A 325 14.83 -1.20 1.46
CA VAL A 325 13.87 -2.23 1.91
C VAL A 325 14.30 -3.63 1.46
N ALA A 326 14.82 -3.76 0.24
CA ALA A 326 15.32 -5.02 -0.28
C ALA A 326 16.50 -5.52 0.56
N LYS A 327 17.43 -4.62 0.93
CA LYS A 327 18.54 -4.92 1.83
C LYS A 327 18.07 -5.46 3.18
N THR A 328 17.09 -4.79 3.80
CA THR A 328 16.52 -5.23 5.07
C THR A 328 15.90 -6.62 4.98
N LEU A 329 15.16 -6.91 3.90
CA LEU A 329 14.56 -8.23 3.71
C LEU A 329 15.60 -9.34 3.55
N ILE A 330 16.76 -9.02 2.96
CA ILE A 330 17.92 -9.92 2.89
C ILE A 330 18.53 -10.13 4.28
N GLU A 331 18.78 -9.05 5.02
CA GLU A 331 19.34 -9.10 6.38
C GLU A 331 18.47 -9.91 7.35
N LEU A 332 17.14 -9.91 7.15
CA LEU A 332 16.20 -10.72 7.90
C LEU A 332 16.08 -12.18 7.43
N GLY A 333 16.67 -12.54 6.29
CA GLY A 333 16.49 -13.84 5.67
C GLY A 333 15.09 -14.07 5.09
N TRP A 334 14.31 -13.01 4.84
CA TRP A 334 12.97 -13.11 4.24
C TRP A 334 13.02 -13.17 2.70
N ALA A 335 14.12 -12.68 2.12
CA ALA A 335 14.32 -12.70 0.68
C ALA A 335 15.80 -12.88 0.33
N GLU A 336 16.03 -13.40 -0.87
CA GLU A 336 17.35 -13.50 -1.47
C GLU A 336 17.53 -12.36 -2.49
N PRO A 337 18.77 -11.85 -2.68
CA PRO A 337 19.05 -10.87 -3.71
C PRO A 337 18.73 -11.43 -5.10
N ALA A 338 18.20 -10.58 -5.97
CA ALA A 338 17.84 -10.91 -7.35
C ALA A 338 18.63 -10.07 -8.35
N SER A 339 19.08 -10.70 -9.44
CA SER A 339 19.73 -9.99 -10.55
C SER A 339 18.72 -9.23 -11.41
N LYS A 340 19.16 -8.18 -12.10
CA LYS A 340 18.32 -7.44 -13.07
C LYS A 340 17.77 -8.39 -14.15
N GLU A 341 18.59 -9.30 -14.64
CA GLU A 341 18.24 -10.28 -15.67
C GLU A 341 17.16 -11.24 -15.19
N GLU A 342 17.25 -11.70 -13.94
CA GLU A 342 16.22 -12.53 -13.32
C GLU A 342 14.90 -11.78 -13.17
N VAL A 343 14.95 -10.54 -12.70
CA VAL A 343 13.78 -9.68 -12.58
C VAL A 343 13.09 -9.51 -13.93
N LEU A 344 13.84 -9.12 -14.98
CA LEU A 344 13.27 -8.92 -16.32
C LEU A 344 12.71 -10.21 -16.92
N ARG A 345 13.33 -11.36 -16.66
CA ARG A 345 12.84 -12.68 -17.11
C ARG A 345 11.49 -13.02 -16.48
N ILE A 346 11.34 -12.82 -15.17
CA ILE A 346 10.07 -13.07 -14.46
C ILE A 346 8.99 -12.09 -14.93
N ARG A 347 9.37 -10.85 -15.24
CA ARG A 347 8.44 -9.86 -15.80
C ARG A 347 7.94 -10.23 -17.17
N ALA A 348 8.82 -10.69 -18.05
CA ALA A 348 8.42 -11.21 -19.36
C ALA A 348 7.45 -12.40 -19.21
N ALA A 349 7.78 -13.39 -18.37
CA ALA A 349 6.94 -14.57 -18.14
C ALA A 349 5.56 -14.23 -17.57
N THR A 350 5.49 -13.30 -16.60
CA THR A 350 4.21 -12.86 -16.03
C THR A 350 3.41 -12.01 -17.03
N ALA A 351 4.07 -11.18 -17.83
CA ALA A 351 3.43 -10.41 -18.89
C ALA A 351 2.89 -11.31 -20.01
N ASP A 352 3.59 -12.39 -20.38
CA ASP A 352 3.11 -13.43 -21.31
C ASP A 352 1.78 -14.04 -20.88
N GLU A 353 1.60 -14.26 -19.58
CA GLU A 353 0.35 -14.75 -19.01
C GLU A 353 -0.72 -13.65 -18.86
N GLY A 354 -0.39 -12.39 -19.16
CA GLY A 354 -1.31 -11.25 -19.14
C GLY A 354 -1.30 -10.43 -17.85
N ALA A 355 -0.31 -10.60 -16.97
CA ALA A 355 -0.19 -9.81 -15.74
C ALA A 355 0.11 -8.33 -16.05
N ILE A 356 -0.37 -7.42 -15.20
CA ILE A 356 -0.06 -5.99 -15.30
C ILE A 356 0.86 -5.56 -14.17
N HIS A 357 1.64 -4.51 -14.37
CA HIS A 357 2.53 -3.99 -13.34
C HIS A 357 1.88 -2.85 -12.57
N ILE A 358 1.88 -2.96 -11.25
CA ILE A 358 1.32 -1.96 -10.34
C ILE A 358 2.42 -1.56 -9.35
N THR A 359 2.54 -0.26 -9.10
CA THR A 359 3.46 0.33 -8.14
C THR A 359 2.76 1.41 -7.32
N PHE A 360 3.42 1.92 -6.28
CA PHE A 360 2.94 3.08 -5.54
C PHE A 360 3.01 4.34 -6.41
N ASN A 361 2.04 5.24 -6.21
CA ASN A 361 1.97 6.51 -6.93
C ASN A 361 2.89 7.58 -6.30
N VAL A 362 4.17 7.23 -6.15
CA VAL A 362 5.21 8.06 -5.54
C VAL A 362 6.43 8.06 -6.45
N ALA A 363 6.97 9.24 -6.70
CA ALA A 363 8.22 9.38 -7.46
C ALA A 363 9.38 9.00 -6.54
N SER A 364 9.94 7.81 -6.75
CA SER A 364 11.11 7.33 -6.02
C SER A 364 12.03 6.57 -6.95
N LYS A 365 13.30 6.95 -6.94
CA LYS A 365 14.38 6.31 -7.72
C LYS A 365 15.22 5.36 -6.87
N ASP A 366 15.22 5.56 -5.55
CA ASP A 366 16.07 4.82 -4.62
C ASP A 366 15.36 3.60 -4.01
N CYS A 367 14.04 3.54 -4.12
CA CYS A 367 13.24 2.45 -3.58
C CYS A 367 11.89 2.37 -4.27
N PHE A 368 11.51 1.18 -4.72
CA PHE A 368 10.22 0.96 -5.35
C PHE A 368 9.72 -0.46 -5.13
N TYR A 369 8.41 -0.62 -5.29
CA TYR A 369 7.71 -1.90 -5.26
C TYR A 369 6.98 -2.09 -6.59
N VAL A 370 7.11 -3.25 -7.22
CA VAL A 370 6.39 -3.56 -8.47
C VAL A 370 5.73 -4.93 -8.37
N CYS A 371 4.41 -4.96 -8.36
CA CYS A 371 3.61 -6.18 -8.45
C CYS A 371 3.55 -6.71 -9.88
N ALA A 372 3.33 -8.03 -10.05
CA ALA A 372 2.75 -8.61 -11.26
C ALA A 372 1.32 -9.06 -10.94
N CYS A 373 0.32 -8.27 -11.32
CA CYS A 373 -1.07 -8.44 -10.89
C CYS A 373 -1.95 -9.11 -11.95
N CYS A 374 -2.83 -10.02 -11.52
CA CYS A 374 -3.95 -10.55 -12.31
C CYS A 374 -5.24 -10.23 -11.56
N SER A 375 -6.34 -10.08 -12.27
CA SER A 375 -7.65 -9.92 -11.64
C SER A 375 -8.13 -11.22 -10.98
N CYS A 376 -7.48 -12.35 -11.27
CA CYS A 376 -7.77 -13.65 -10.68
C CYS A 376 -7.49 -13.75 -9.17
N CYS A 377 -6.50 -13.02 -8.65
CA CYS A 377 -6.16 -13.01 -7.24
C CYS A 377 -5.89 -11.62 -6.65
N CYS A 378 -5.49 -10.64 -7.46
CA CYS A 378 -5.22 -9.29 -6.96
C CYS A 378 -6.54 -8.62 -6.55
N GLN A 379 -6.73 -8.52 -5.25
CA GLN A 379 -7.87 -7.89 -4.61
C GLN A 379 -8.10 -6.46 -5.14
N LEU A 380 -7.05 -5.66 -5.32
CA LEU A 380 -7.19 -4.33 -5.91
C LEU A 380 -7.80 -4.35 -7.33
N LEU A 381 -7.38 -5.28 -8.18
CA LEU A 381 -7.96 -5.41 -9.52
C LEU A 381 -9.38 -5.95 -9.49
N GLN A 382 -9.73 -6.76 -8.48
CA GLN A 382 -11.11 -7.16 -8.22
C GLN A 382 -11.98 -5.96 -7.83
N MET A 383 -11.47 -4.99 -7.07
CA MET A 383 -12.20 -3.72 -6.81
C MET A 383 -12.53 -2.97 -8.09
N ILE A 384 -11.57 -2.85 -9.00
CA ILE A 384 -11.78 -2.13 -10.27
C ILE A 384 -12.78 -2.90 -11.15
N ARG A 385 -12.62 -4.22 -11.25
CA ARG A 385 -13.43 -5.08 -12.12
C ARG A 385 -14.87 -5.22 -11.61
N ASP A 386 -15.03 -5.62 -10.35
CA ASP A 386 -16.30 -6.07 -9.77
C ASP A 386 -17.09 -4.93 -9.11
N PHE A 387 -16.40 -3.91 -8.58
CA PHE A 387 -17.02 -2.80 -7.83
C PHE A 387 -16.92 -1.45 -8.53
N GLN A 388 -16.41 -1.42 -9.78
CA GLN A 388 -16.25 -0.20 -10.58
C GLN A 388 -15.51 0.92 -9.83
N CYS A 389 -14.37 0.57 -9.24
CA CYS A 389 -13.55 1.47 -8.42
C CYS A 389 -12.22 1.87 -9.10
N PRO A 390 -12.23 2.46 -10.32
CA PRO A 390 -10.99 2.77 -11.05
C PRO A 390 -10.12 3.84 -10.36
N ASN A 391 -10.72 4.72 -9.57
CA ASN A 391 -10.04 5.83 -8.86
C ASN A 391 -9.14 5.38 -7.68
N LEU A 392 -9.00 4.06 -7.48
CA LEU A 392 -7.90 3.48 -6.68
C LEU A 392 -6.54 3.69 -7.36
N MET A 393 -6.54 3.71 -8.69
CA MET A 393 -5.35 3.90 -9.51
C MET A 393 -5.27 5.36 -9.95
N ALA A 394 -4.06 5.91 -9.91
CA ALA A 394 -3.75 7.18 -10.55
C ALA A 394 -4.02 7.06 -12.06
N PRO A 395 -4.56 8.13 -12.69
CA PRO A 395 -4.69 8.14 -14.14
C PRO A 395 -3.34 7.86 -14.80
N PRO A 396 -3.24 6.90 -15.74
CA PRO A 396 -1.98 6.56 -16.40
C PRO A 396 -1.55 7.66 -17.37
N PRO A 397 -0.26 7.78 -17.73
CA PRO A 397 0.23 8.76 -18.71
C PRO A 397 -0.31 8.52 -20.12
N LEU A 398 -0.52 7.25 -20.47
CA LEU A 398 -1.00 6.81 -21.76
C LEU A 398 -2.26 5.95 -21.63
N LEU A 399 -3.19 6.13 -22.57
CA LEU A 399 -4.38 5.31 -22.74
C LEU A 399 -4.41 4.71 -24.15
N PRO A 400 -4.90 3.48 -24.32
CA PRO A 400 -5.08 2.92 -25.65
C PRO A 400 -6.14 3.69 -26.43
N GLN A 401 -5.87 3.97 -27.69
CA GLN A 401 -6.81 4.50 -28.66
C GLN A 401 -7.22 3.37 -29.62
N LEU A 402 -8.52 3.13 -29.74
CA LEU A 402 -9.07 2.08 -30.59
C LEU A 402 -9.52 2.63 -31.95
N SER A 403 -8.96 2.08 -33.02
CA SER A 403 -9.42 2.24 -34.40
C SER A 403 -10.23 1.02 -34.82
N VAL A 404 -11.56 1.11 -34.74
CA VAL A 404 -12.47 -0.02 -35.03
C VAL A 404 -12.34 -0.48 -36.49
N GLN A 405 -12.15 0.44 -37.43
CA GLN A 405 -11.95 0.16 -38.85
C GLN A 405 -10.72 -0.70 -39.15
N ASN A 406 -9.68 -0.61 -38.31
CA ASN A 406 -8.46 -1.41 -38.46
C ASN A 406 -8.57 -2.77 -37.74
N CYS A 407 -9.55 -2.90 -36.83
CA CYS A 407 -9.73 -4.07 -35.97
C CYS A 407 -10.27 -5.27 -36.75
N VAL A 408 -9.67 -6.44 -36.52
CA VAL A 408 -10.10 -7.73 -37.10
C VAL A 408 -10.96 -8.56 -36.14
N PHE A 409 -11.44 -7.95 -35.05
CA PHE A 409 -12.35 -8.55 -34.07
C PHE A 409 -11.90 -9.90 -33.47
N CYS A 410 -10.59 -10.18 -33.40
CA CYS A 410 -10.04 -11.43 -32.87
C CYS A 410 -10.15 -11.60 -31.34
N ARG A 411 -10.56 -10.54 -30.63
CA ARG A 411 -10.75 -10.49 -29.17
C ARG A 411 -9.49 -10.77 -28.32
N ALA A 412 -8.29 -10.75 -28.91
CA ALA A 412 -7.04 -10.95 -28.16
C ALA A 412 -6.87 -9.92 -27.03
N CYS A 413 -7.18 -8.64 -27.30
CA CYS A 413 -7.15 -7.56 -26.31
C CYS A 413 -8.15 -7.77 -25.15
N GLN A 414 -9.32 -8.36 -25.42
CA GLN A 414 -10.33 -8.65 -24.39
C GLN A 414 -9.83 -9.72 -23.42
N LYS A 415 -9.20 -10.78 -23.94
CA LYS A 415 -8.69 -11.91 -23.13
C LYS A 415 -7.63 -11.51 -22.11
N VAL A 416 -6.78 -10.54 -22.44
CA VAL A 416 -5.69 -10.08 -21.56
C VAL A 416 -6.06 -8.89 -20.68
N CYS A 417 -7.25 -8.31 -20.85
CA CYS A 417 -7.65 -7.10 -20.13
C CYS A 417 -8.10 -7.41 -18.70
N GLN A 418 -7.21 -7.20 -17.73
CA GLN A 418 -7.48 -7.51 -16.32
C GLN A 418 -8.63 -6.69 -15.70
N THR A 419 -8.98 -5.55 -16.29
CA THR A 419 -10.08 -4.68 -15.84
C THR A 419 -11.30 -4.71 -16.75
N GLU A 420 -11.31 -5.59 -17.76
CA GLU A 420 -12.41 -5.77 -18.72
C GLU A 420 -12.84 -4.47 -19.44
N ALA A 421 -11.90 -3.56 -19.68
CA ALA A 421 -12.14 -2.31 -20.39
C ALA A 421 -12.51 -2.51 -21.88
N HIS A 422 -12.15 -3.64 -22.50
CA HIS A 422 -12.54 -3.96 -23.87
C HIS A 422 -13.86 -4.73 -23.91
N VAL A 423 -14.87 -4.15 -24.54
CA VAL A 423 -16.21 -4.74 -24.67
C VAL A 423 -16.45 -5.11 -26.13
N PHE A 424 -16.92 -6.34 -26.35
CA PHE A 424 -17.37 -6.84 -27.65
C PHE A 424 -18.84 -7.22 -27.55
N SER A 425 -19.72 -6.40 -28.10
CA SER A 425 -21.18 -6.60 -28.08
C SER A 425 -21.76 -6.19 -29.43
N ASP A 426 -22.76 -6.93 -29.92
CA ASP A 426 -23.50 -6.61 -31.16
C ASP A 426 -22.59 -6.39 -32.39
N GLY A 427 -21.49 -7.13 -32.47
CA GLY A 427 -20.51 -7.00 -33.55
C GLY A 427 -19.60 -5.76 -33.44
N LEU A 428 -19.74 -4.94 -32.40
CA LEU A 428 -18.93 -3.76 -32.15
C LEU A 428 -17.85 -4.04 -31.10
N HIS A 429 -16.70 -3.38 -31.28
CA HIS A 429 -15.62 -3.34 -30.30
C HIS A 429 -15.53 -1.93 -29.72
N THR A 430 -15.74 -1.81 -28.41
CA THR A 430 -15.58 -0.55 -27.69
C THR A 430 -14.52 -0.67 -26.58
N LEU A 431 -13.98 0.48 -26.18
CA LEU A 431 -13.04 0.59 -25.07
C LEU A 431 -13.65 1.53 -24.03
N ASP A 432 -13.98 0.97 -22.87
CA ASP A 432 -14.37 1.74 -21.69
C ASP A 432 -13.12 2.31 -21.01
N VAL A 433 -12.79 3.55 -21.37
CA VAL A 433 -11.64 4.28 -20.85
C VAL A 433 -11.73 4.48 -19.33
N SER A 434 -12.94 4.51 -18.75
CA SER A 434 -13.12 4.69 -17.31
C SER A 434 -12.60 3.50 -16.49
N ARG A 435 -12.54 2.30 -17.09
CA ARG A 435 -11.96 1.08 -16.48
C ARG A 435 -10.50 0.84 -16.88
N CYS A 436 -9.97 1.61 -17.82
CA CYS A 436 -8.64 1.40 -18.34
C CYS A 436 -7.59 1.96 -17.39
N VAL A 437 -6.65 1.11 -16.96
CA VAL A 437 -5.53 1.51 -16.09
C VAL A 437 -4.23 1.75 -16.85
N GLY A 438 -4.26 1.78 -18.20
CA GLY A 438 -3.09 2.10 -19.03
C GLY A 438 -1.97 1.07 -19.02
N CYS A 439 -2.28 -0.22 -18.82
CA CYS A 439 -1.25 -1.27 -18.68
C CYS A 439 -0.57 -1.71 -20.00
N GLY A 440 -1.15 -1.42 -21.16
CA GLY A 440 -0.56 -1.73 -22.46
C GLY A 440 -0.68 -3.18 -22.92
N GLN A 441 -1.24 -4.08 -22.10
CA GLN A 441 -1.38 -5.49 -22.46
C GLN A 441 -2.21 -5.72 -23.73
N CYS A 442 -3.20 -4.87 -24.00
CA CYS A 442 -4.00 -4.95 -25.22
C CYS A 442 -3.19 -4.63 -26.50
N LEU A 443 -2.26 -3.68 -26.43
CA LEU A 443 -1.36 -3.37 -27.55
C LEU A 443 -0.41 -4.55 -27.80
N ARG A 444 0.19 -5.10 -26.73
CA ARG A 444 1.07 -6.27 -26.80
C ARG A 444 0.38 -7.53 -27.35
N ALA A 445 -0.87 -7.76 -26.96
CA ALA A 445 -1.64 -8.92 -27.42
C ALA A 445 -2.26 -8.77 -28.82
N CYS A 446 -2.29 -7.56 -29.38
CA CYS A 446 -2.92 -7.34 -30.68
C CYS A 446 -2.17 -8.10 -31.78
N SER A 447 -2.90 -8.90 -32.58
CA SER A 447 -2.31 -9.64 -33.71
C SER A 447 -1.76 -8.71 -34.80
N LYS A 448 -2.27 -7.49 -34.88
CA LYS A 448 -1.82 -6.42 -35.79
C LYS A 448 -0.87 -5.42 -35.14
N ARG A 449 -0.27 -5.72 -33.98
CA ARG A 449 0.65 -4.78 -33.30
C ARG A 449 1.85 -4.35 -34.15
N ASN A 450 2.30 -5.21 -35.06
CA ASN A 450 3.43 -4.95 -35.96
C ASN A 450 3.01 -4.31 -37.30
N ALA A 451 1.73 -4.01 -37.51
CA ALA A 451 1.28 -3.30 -38.71
C ALA A 451 1.85 -1.85 -38.73
N PRO A 452 1.89 -1.18 -39.89
CA PRO A 452 2.17 0.25 -39.96
C PRO A 452 1.24 1.04 -39.02
N GLU A 453 1.73 2.12 -38.40
CA GLU A 453 1.01 2.84 -37.34
C GLU A 453 -0.42 3.24 -37.73
N ALA A 454 -0.61 3.75 -38.95
CA ALA A 454 -1.93 4.14 -39.48
C ALA A 454 -2.92 2.96 -39.61
N GLU A 455 -2.42 1.73 -39.68
CA GLU A 455 -3.20 0.50 -39.84
C GLU A 455 -3.34 -0.28 -38.52
N ARG A 456 -2.73 0.18 -37.43
CA ARG A 456 -2.85 -0.47 -36.13
C ARG A 456 -4.27 -0.29 -35.59
N PRO A 457 -4.91 -1.34 -35.05
CA PRO A 457 -6.19 -1.22 -34.35
C PRO A 457 -6.06 -0.50 -33.00
N LEU A 458 -4.89 -0.60 -32.37
CA LEU A 458 -4.61 -0.02 -31.07
C LEU A 458 -3.31 0.77 -31.16
N SER A 459 -3.37 2.02 -30.74
CA SER A 459 -2.22 2.91 -30.56
C SER A 459 -2.26 3.55 -29.17
N TRP A 460 -1.17 4.19 -28.77
CA TRP A 460 -1.15 4.99 -27.56
C TRP A 460 -1.66 6.40 -27.82
N LYS A 461 -2.33 6.96 -26.82
CA LYS A 461 -2.73 8.36 -26.77
C LYS A 461 -2.42 8.91 -25.38
N GLU A 462 -1.87 10.11 -25.34
CA GLU A 462 -1.64 10.84 -24.09
C GLU A 462 -2.93 11.06 -23.30
N ASN A 463 -2.83 10.84 -21.99
CA ASN A 463 -3.92 11.07 -21.07
C ASN A 463 -3.77 12.42 -20.37
N ARG A 464 -4.63 13.38 -20.71
CA ARG A 464 -4.62 14.72 -20.10
C ARG A 464 -4.93 14.73 -18.60
N ALA A 465 -5.53 13.65 -18.08
CA ALA A 465 -5.79 13.49 -16.65
C ALA A 465 -4.53 13.05 -15.87
N PHE A 466 -3.47 12.60 -16.55
CA PHE A 466 -2.23 12.20 -15.91
C PHE A 466 -1.63 13.35 -15.11
N ARG A 467 -1.19 13.03 -13.90
CA ARG A 467 -0.36 13.90 -13.08
C ARG A 467 0.87 13.09 -12.68
N PRO A 468 2.09 13.63 -12.84
CA PRO A 468 3.28 12.91 -12.44
C PRO A 468 3.21 12.61 -10.95
N PRO A 469 3.70 11.43 -10.53
CA PRO A 469 3.74 11.10 -9.11
C PRO A 469 4.58 12.15 -8.38
N LEU A 470 4.13 12.53 -7.20
CA LEU A 470 4.85 13.50 -6.38
C LEU A 470 5.95 12.80 -5.57
N GLY A 471 6.97 13.57 -5.20
CA GLY A 471 7.98 13.11 -4.26
C GLY A 471 7.33 12.72 -2.93
N MET A 472 7.95 11.78 -2.24
CA MET A 472 7.43 11.20 -1.01
C MET A 472 7.28 12.17 0.16
N ASN A 473 8.09 13.22 0.19
CA ASN A 473 7.95 14.35 1.11
C ASN A 473 6.56 15.02 1.01
N LEU A 474 5.87 14.85 -0.11
CA LEU A 474 4.50 15.33 -0.33
C LEU A 474 3.44 14.22 -0.20
N PHE A 475 3.83 12.95 -0.03
CA PHE A 475 2.90 11.81 0.05
C PHE A 475 2.06 11.82 1.33
N LEU A 476 2.70 11.96 2.49
CA LEU A 476 1.99 12.07 3.78
C LEU A 476 1.09 13.32 3.85
N PRO A 477 1.53 14.53 3.43
CA PRO A 477 0.65 15.69 3.30
C PRO A 477 -0.54 15.48 2.35
N GLN A 478 -0.37 14.76 1.24
CA GLN A 478 -1.47 14.46 0.32
C GLN A 478 -2.48 13.49 0.93
N ILE A 479 -2.01 12.43 1.59
CA ILE A 479 -2.88 11.51 2.33
C ILE A 479 -3.63 12.29 3.41
N ALA A 480 -2.94 13.10 4.21
CA ALA A 480 -3.55 13.90 5.26
C ALA A 480 -4.58 14.91 4.70
N ALA A 481 -4.28 15.60 3.59
CA ALA A 481 -5.19 16.54 2.96
C ALA A 481 -6.42 15.83 2.37
N ARG A 482 -6.22 14.67 1.73
CA ARG A 482 -7.33 13.85 1.21
C ARG A 482 -8.19 13.34 2.35
N LEU A 483 -7.60 12.71 3.36
CA LEU A 483 -8.27 12.27 4.58
C LEU A 483 -9.01 13.42 5.28
N SER A 484 -8.46 14.63 5.30
CA SER A 484 -9.15 15.82 5.82
C SER A 484 -10.38 16.18 4.99
N GLY A 485 -10.30 16.13 3.67
CA GLY A 485 -11.45 16.28 2.78
C GLY A 485 -12.49 15.15 2.93
N ILE A 486 -12.03 13.92 3.18
CA ILE A 486 -12.88 12.76 3.52
C ILE A 486 -13.68 13.08 4.81
N LEU A 487 -12.99 13.49 5.87
CA LEU A 487 -13.56 13.76 7.19
C LEU A 487 -14.57 14.92 7.18
N ALA A 488 -14.29 15.98 6.44
CA ALA A 488 -15.21 17.12 6.28
C ALA A 488 -16.56 16.67 5.68
N ARG A 489 -16.54 15.82 4.65
CA ARG A 489 -17.74 15.30 3.97
C ARG A 489 -18.50 14.25 4.80
N VAL A 490 -17.78 13.41 5.57
CA VAL A 490 -18.42 12.48 6.52
C VAL A 490 -19.23 13.25 7.57
N ARG A 491 -18.73 14.38 8.08
CA ARG A 491 -19.47 15.22 9.03
C ARG A 491 -20.71 15.88 8.43
N GLU A 492 -20.62 16.39 7.20
CA GLU A 492 -21.78 16.94 6.48
C GLU A 492 -22.91 15.91 6.35
N SER A 493 -22.56 14.65 6.01
CA SER A 493 -23.55 13.56 5.91
C SER A 493 -24.20 13.17 7.25
N ARG A 494 -23.56 13.50 8.39
CA ARG A 494 -24.07 13.27 9.76
C ARG A 494 -24.80 14.47 10.36
N GLY A 495 -24.94 15.58 9.63
CA GLY A 495 -25.72 16.76 10.06
C GLY A 495 -25.06 17.65 11.11
N ASP A 496 -23.75 17.52 11.36
CA ASP A 496 -23.03 18.33 12.35
C ASP A 496 -22.45 19.60 11.69
N THR A 497 -23.21 20.70 11.72
CA THR A 497 -22.89 22.00 11.10
C THR A 497 -22.23 22.99 12.07
N SER A 498 -21.84 22.56 13.26
CA SER A 498 -21.38 23.45 14.35
C SER A 498 -20.05 24.18 14.10
N PHE A 499 -19.34 23.90 12.99
CA PHE A 499 -17.98 24.36 12.75
C PHE A 499 -17.82 25.36 11.57
N ILE A 500 -18.88 25.75 10.85
CA ILE A 500 -18.79 26.70 9.71
C ILE A 500 -18.76 28.17 10.20
N LYS A 501 -18.26 28.46 11.41
CA LYS A 501 -18.04 29.83 11.88
C LYS A 501 -16.62 30.04 12.35
#